data_AF-G4CLZ9-F1
#
_entry.id   AF-G4CLZ9-F1
#
_cell.length_a   1.000
_cell.length_b   1.000
_cell.length_c   1.000
_cell.angle_alpha   90.00
_cell.angle_beta   90.00
_cell.angle_gamma   90.00
#
_symmetry.space_group_name_H-M   'P 1'
#
loop_
_entity.id
_entity.type
_entity.pdbx_description
1 polymer ?
#
loop_
_entity_poly.entity_id
_entity_poly.type
_entity_poly.pdbx_seq_one_letter_code
_entity_poly.pdbx_strand_id
1 'polypeptide(L)' 'MDTTPKPEQECLSEPLLPEPVKPEEWECCGSECGEACIQTIYYNEKAAYDAQQQRLKAARAAQQSDEKPHD' A
#
# COMPACT_ATOMS: atom_id res chain seq x y z
N MET A 1 -3.17 8.78 -32.43
CA MET A 1 -3.64 8.13 -31.20
C MET A 1 -2.39 7.85 -30.39
N ASP A 2 -1.84 8.89 -29.76
CA ASP A 2 -0.69 8.75 -28.87
C ASP A 2 -1.25 8.76 -27.45
N THR A 3 -1.75 7.61 -27.01
CA THR A 3 -2.11 7.42 -25.61
C THR A 3 -0.91 6.73 -24.97
N THR A 4 0.19 7.47 -24.83
CA THR A 4 1.30 7.04 -23.97
C THR A 4 0.71 6.88 -22.56
N PRO A 5 0.63 5.66 -21.99
CA PRO A 5 0.11 5.49 -20.65
C PRO A 5 1.02 6.24 -19.69
N LYS A 6 0.42 7.19 -18.97
CA LYS A 6 1.10 7.96 -17.95
C LYS A 6 1.58 6.97 -16.89
N PRO A 7 2.86 6.97 -16.45
CA PRO A 7 3.37 6.01 -15.47
C PRO A 7 2.58 6.02 -14.14
N GLU A 8 1.88 7.13 -13.88
CA GLU A 8 1.00 7.33 -12.73
C GLU A 8 -0.32 6.52 -12.84
N GLN A 9 -0.78 6.23 -14.06
CA GLN A 9 -1.98 5.43 -14.30
C GLN A 9 -1.74 3.94 -13.98
N GLU A 10 -0.51 3.46 -14.21
CA GLU A 10 -0.12 2.08 -13.87
C GLU A 10 -0.14 1.86 -12.35
N CYS A 11 0.27 2.86 -11.55
CA CYS A 11 0.21 2.80 -10.09
C CYS A 11 -1.23 2.63 -9.56
N LEU A 12 -2.23 3.25 -10.21
CA LEU A 12 -3.64 3.13 -9.81
C LEU A 12 -4.28 1.81 -10.28
N SER A 13 -3.68 1.14 -11.25
CA SER A 13 -4.10 -0.19 -11.70
C SER A 13 -3.47 -1.34 -10.91
N GLU A 14 -2.52 -1.04 -10.02
CA GLU A 14 -1.89 -2.03 -9.14
C GLU A 14 -2.94 -2.65 -8.18
N PRO A 15 -2.97 -3.98 -8.01
CA PRO A 15 -3.90 -4.62 -7.07
C PRO A 15 -3.67 -4.11 -5.64
N LEU A 16 -4.75 -3.65 -4.99
CA LEU A 16 -4.71 -3.20 -3.60
C LEU A 16 -4.27 -4.34 -2.67
N LEU A 17 -3.22 -4.08 -1.89
CA LEU A 17 -2.84 -4.93 -0.78
C LEU A 17 -3.96 -4.88 0.26
N PRO A 18 -4.35 -6.03 0.83
CA PRO A 18 -5.29 -6.05 1.93
C PRO A 18 -4.69 -5.35 3.15
N GLU A 19 -5.54 -4.66 3.93
CA GLU A 19 -5.09 -4.07 5.19
C GLU A 19 -4.72 -5.19 6.17
N PRO A 20 -3.48 -5.21 6.70
CA PRO A 20 -3.07 -6.24 7.64
C PRO A 20 -3.80 -6.04 8.97
N VAL A 21 -4.29 -7.14 9.53
CA VAL A 21 -4.97 -7.12 10.83
C VAL A 21 -3.90 -7.07 11.92
N LYS A 22 -3.97 -6.06 12.78
CA LYS A 22 -3.08 -5.96 13.92
C LYS A 22 -3.34 -7.13 14.86
N PRO A 23 -2.31 -7.94 15.18
CA PRO A 23 -2.46 -8.96 16.19
C PRO A 23 -2.58 -8.33 17.58
N GLU A 24 -3.25 -9.04 18.48
CA GLU A 24 -3.32 -8.64 19.88
C GLU A 24 -1.92 -8.66 20.52
N GLU A 25 -1.71 -7.85 21.56
CA GLU A 25 -0.39 -7.75 22.20
C GLU A 25 0.08 -9.05 22.87
N TRP A 26 -0.86 -9.93 23.21
CA TRP A 26 -0.62 -11.26 23.76
C TRP A 26 -0.46 -12.34 22.68
N GLU A 27 -0.59 -11.99 21.40
CA GLU A 27 -0.39 -12.93 20.31
C GLU A 27 1.09 -13.20 20.03
N CYS A 28 1.33 -14.41 19.53
CA CYS A 28 2.55 -15.17 19.64
C CYS A 28 3.87 -14.43 19.32
N CYS A 29 4.62 -14.06 20.38
CA CYS A 29 6.00 -13.59 20.30
C CYS A 29 6.82 -14.17 21.45
N GLY A 30 7.47 -15.32 21.22
CA GLY A 30 8.27 -16.04 22.21
C GLY A 30 8.87 -17.32 21.63
N SER A 31 9.70 -18.02 22.39
CA SER A 31 10.39 -19.25 21.95
C SER A 31 9.45 -20.40 21.55
N GLU A 32 8.23 -20.41 22.08
CA GLU A 32 7.17 -21.39 21.79
C GLU A 32 6.38 -21.04 20.51
N CYS A 33 6.61 -19.86 19.94
CA CYS A 33 5.82 -19.31 18.83
C CYS A 33 6.41 -19.53 17.44
N GLY A 34 7.49 -20.32 17.34
CA GLY A 34 8.18 -20.61 16.08
C GLY A 34 9.24 -19.57 15.69
N GLU A 35 9.64 -19.59 14.42
CA GLU A 35 10.80 -18.82 13.93
C GLU A 35 10.53 -17.31 13.74
N ALA A 36 9.27 -16.87 13.71
CA ALA A 36 8.91 -15.47 13.53
C ALA A 36 7.77 -15.04 14.46
N CYS A 37 8.01 -13.99 15.24
CA CYS A 37 7.02 -13.29 16.05
C CYS A 37 5.93 -12.70 15.14
N ILE A 38 4.65 -12.96 15.45
CA ILE A 38 3.52 -12.56 14.61
C ILE A 38 3.46 -11.04 14.42
N GLN A 39 3.89 -10.28 15.42
CA GLN A 39 4.02 -8.84 15.34
C GLN A 39 5.04 -8.42 14.26
N THR A 40 6.14 -9.15 14.10
CA THR A 40 7.13 -8.88 13.06
C THR A 40 6.54 -9.06 11.66
N ILE A 41 5.75 -10.12 11.47
CA ILE A 41 5.03 -10.36 10.20
C ILE A 41 4.05 -9.21 9.94
N TYR A 42 3.24 -8.85 10.93
CA TYR A 42 2.32 -7.73 10.84
C TYR A 42 3.02 -6.42 10.45
N TYR A 43 4.12 -6.05 11.10
CA TYR A 43 4.82 -4.81 10.78
C TYR A 43 5.43 -4.82 9.38
N ASN A 44 5.89 -5.98 8.89
CA ASN A 44 6.39 -6.11 7.52
C ASN A 44 5.27 -5.93 6.50
N GLU A 45 4.13 -6.59 6.70
CA GLU A 45 2.95 -6.45 5.84
C GLU A 45 2.39 -5.03 5.87
N LYS A 46 2.34 -4.43 7.06
CA LYS A 46 1.91 -3.04 7.25
C LYS A 46 2.81 -2.06 6.51
N ALA A 47 4.13 -2.25 6.55
CA ALA A 47 5.06 -1.39 5.82
C ALA A 47 4.81 -1.45 4.30
N ALA A 48 4.56 -2.64 3.75
CA ALA A 48 4.24 -2.80 2.34
C ALA A 48 2.89 -2.15 1.97
N TYR A 49 1.86 -2.38 2.79
CA TYR A 49 0.55 -1.75 2.65
C TYR A 49 0.65 -0.22 2.69
N ASP A 50 1.28 0.34 3.71
CA ASP A 50 1.44 1.80 3.89
C ASP A 50 2.17 2.42 2.69
N ALA A 51 3.24 1.76 2.20
CA ALA A 51 3.98 2.24 1.03
C ALA A 51 3.12 2.26 -0.23
N GLN A 52 2.26 1.26 -0.44
CA GLN A 52 1.33 1.25 -1.56
C GLN A 52 0.29 2.37 -1.42
N GLN A 53 -0.31 2.53 -0.24
CA GLN A 53 -1.30 3.59 0.00
C GLN A 53 -0.72 4.98 -0.24
N GLN A 54 0.54 5.21 0.12
CA GLN A 54 1.23 6.47 -0.17
C GLN A 54 1.39 6.71 -1.68
N ARG A 55 1.82 5.71 -2.45
CA ARG A 55 1.93 5.81 -3.92
C ARG A 55 0.57 6.08 -4.57
N LEU A 56 -0.47 5.38 -4.16
CA LEU A 56 -1.84 5.56 -4.67
C LEU A 56 -2.38 6.95 -4.36
N LYS A 57 -2.15 7.44 -3.13
CA LYS A 57 -2.55 8.80 -2.73
C LYS A 57 -1.84 9.86 -3.57
N ALA A 58 -0.54 9.70 -3.81
CA ALA A 58 0.24 10.61 -4.64
C ALA A 58 -0.25 10.60 -6.10
N ALA A 59 -0.45 9.42 -6.69
CA ALA A 59 -0.96 9.27 -8.05
C ALA A 59 -2.36 9.88 -8.20
N ARG A 60 -3.26 9.67 -7.22
CA ARG A 60 -4.60 10.26 -7.22
C ARG A 60 -4.56 11.79 -7.12
N ALA A 61 -3.70 12.34 -6.28
CA ALA A 61 -3.53 13.79 -6.16
C ALA A 61 -3.01 14.41 -7.47
N ALA A 62 -2.06 13.75 -8.14
CA ALA A 62 -1.52 14.21 -9.41
C ALA A 62 -2.55 14.17 -10.55
N GLN A 63 -3.38 13.12 -10.62
CA GLN A 63 -4.49 13.06 -11.59
C GLN A 63 -5.53 14.15 -11.36
N GLN A 64 -5.87 14.46 -10.11
CA GLN A 64 -6.81 15.54 -9.77
C GLN A 64 -6.29 16.93 -10.16
N SER A 65 -4.98 17.13 -10.22
CA SER A 65 -4.38 18.37 -10.73
C SER A 65 -4.29 18.44 -12.26
N ASP A 66 -4.25 17.30 -12.93
CA ASP A 66 -4.18 17.20 -14.40
C ASP A 66 -5.58 17.31 -15.05
N GLU A 67 -6.63 16.86 -14.36
CA GLU A 67 -8.04 17.02 -14.73
C GLU A 67 -8.64 18.36 -14.23
N LYS A 68 -7.89 19.46 -14.33
CA LYS A 68 -8.49 20.80 -14.22
C LYS A 68 -8.62 21.35 -15.64
N PRO A 69 -9.85 21.46 -16.21
CA PRO A 69 -10.02 22.02 -17.54
C PRO A 69 -9.42 23.42 -17.61
N HIS A 70 -8.54 23.63 -18.59
CA HIS A 70 -8.23 24.97 -19.08
C HIS A 70 -9.49 25.50 -19.75
N ASP A 71 -10.00 26.63 -19.26
CA ASP A 71 -11.07 27.42 -19.91
C ASP A 71 -10.63 27.87 -21.31
#